data_AF-A0A7V7D2N1-F1
#
_entry.id   AF-A0A7V7D2N1-F1
#
_cell.length_a   1.000
_cell.length_b   1.000
_cell.length_c   1.000
_cell.angle_alpha   90.00
_cell.angle_beta   90.00
_cell.angle_gamma   90.00
#
_symmetry.space_group_name_H-M   'P 1'
#
loop_
_entity.id
_entity.type
_entity.pdbx_description
1 polymer ?
#
loop_
_entity_poly.entity_id
_entity_poly.type
_entity_poly.pdbx_seq_one_letter_code
_entity_poly.pdbx_strand_id
1 'polypeptide(L)'
;MGKYLKGVLVAMAVLCLFSGALFVTAPAYADSLEEAIQQGITDGKINKTAEPGFLGIPGAPKVNFVLGFFWAIWVGWIFSTVGAFGGIMAGVGHITIFGLGDYARGFGKGYPMNNLVTDSIRVSNQWLVGLSGLISSTNYYRMGRLVAPLGMCLAIGGVGGSWLIPDLTAGKISLKSYLGYFGIAVLALGFILLRETTKAGQAKRKKAKEAASAFEKQAKKGDEKQQGVKILEGSWTMMFIALGVVVVSALWANLAGGAKWVAYLLALAGWGVTFFAGTIRFSFYGVEFSFKAYIPMLGGIFIAALASFLGVGGGFLYVPFLTSVAGLPMFLVAGTSGLVVLVGMIVSIFSYMVGKSVPVQWGFIGIELVGIFVGSMIGPRTSKYIPDIWLKRLFVLLAFYVGIRYITKGFLGYSIVPPF
;
A
#
# COMPACT_ATOMS: atom_id res chain seq x y z
N MET A 1 -5.55 -12.96 -29.55
CA MET A 1 -4.95 -11.63 -29.25
C MET A 1 -6.00 -10.80 -28.50
N GLY A 2 -6.08 -10.99 -27.17
CA GLY A 2 -7.36 -10.97 -26.45
C GLY A 2 -7.60 -9.78 -25.53
N LYS A 3 -8.83 -9.70 -25.00
CA LYS A 3 -9.42 -8.76 -24.01
C LYS A 3 -8.47 -8.15 -22.95
N TYR A 4 -7.35 -8.80 -22.66
CA TYR A 4 -6.30 -8.39 -21.74
C TYR A 4 -5.50 -7.15 -22.20
N LEU A 5 -5.34 -6.93 -23.50
CA LEU A 5 -4.69 -5.71 -24.03
C LEU A 5 -5.55 -4.47 -23.72
N LYS A 6 -6.88 -4.61 -23.72
CA LYS A 6 -7.80 -3.52 -23.34
C LYS A 6 -7.66 -3.13 -21.88
N GLY A 7 -7.41 -4.08 -20.97
CA GLY A 7 -7.17 -3.79 -19.55
C GLY A 7 -5.84 -3.06 -19.30
N VAL A 8 -4.79 -3.44 -20.02
CA VAL A 8 -3.49 -2.72 -19.98
C VAL A 8 -3.63 -1.34 -20.60
N LEU A 9 -4.35 -1.20 -21.71
CA LEU A 9 -4.63 0.10 -22.35
C LEU A 9 -5.50 1.00 -21.48
N VAL A 10 -6.44 0.47 -20.71
CA VAL A 10 -7.21 1.26 -19.73
C VAL A 10 -6.32 1.68 -18.56
N ALA A 11 -5.49 0.79 -18.01
CA ALA A 11 -4.53 1.16 -16.97
C ALA A 11 -3.52 2.22 -17.47
N MET A 12 -3.06 2.10 -18.72
CA MET A 12 -2.21 3.09 -19.38
C MET A 12 -2.96 4.39 -19.68
N ALA A 13 -4.22 4.35 -20.10
CA ALA A 13 -5.02 5.55 -20.35
C ALA A 13 -5.33 6.30 -19.06
N VAL A 14 -5.58 5.57 -17.97
CA VAL A 14 -5.71 6.12 -16.62
C VAL A 14 -4.37 6.75 -16.18
N LEU A 15 -3.23 6.06 -16.36
CA LEU A 15 -1.90 6.65 -16.13
C LEU A 15 -1.59 7.87 -17.00
N CYS A 16 -2.03 7.89 -18.27
CA CYS A 16 -1.83 9.01 -19.20
C CYS A 16 -2.69 10.23 -18.83
N LEU A 17 -3.96 10.01 -18.46
CA LEU A 17 -4.84 11.06 -17.91
C LEU A 17 -4.26 11.64 -16.62
N PHE A 18 -3.61 10.79 -15.80
CA PHE A 18 -2.92 11.23 -14.58
C PHE A 18 -1.63 12.00 -14.84
N SER A 19 -0.82 11.62 -15.85
CA SER A 19 0.37 12.40 -16.21
C SER A 19 0.04 13.79 -16.73
N GLY A 20 -1.07 13.96 -17.47
CA GLY A 20 -1.50 15.27 -17.97
C GLY A 20 -1.86 16.26 -16.85
N ALA A 21 -2.54 15.78 -15.79
CA ALA A 21 -2.91 16.61 -14.63
C ALA A 21 -1.69 17.00 -13.76
N LEU A 22 -0.63 16.20 -13.77
CA LEU A 22 0.62 16.50 -13.03
C LEU A 22 1.41 17.66 -13.63
N PHE A 23 1.35 17.87 -14.95
CA PHE A 23 2.03 19.01 -15.60
C PHE A 23 1.29 20.34 -15.39
N VAL A 24 -0.03 20.32 -15.20
CA VAL A 24 -0.84 21.54 -14.97
C VAL A 24 -0.67 22.10 -13.55
N THR A 25 -0.26 21.27 -12.60
CA THR A 25 -0.14 21.64 -11.17
C THR A 25 1.24 22.14 -10.77
N ALA A 26 2.26 22.01 -11.66
CA ALA A 26 3.64 22.46 -11.46
C ALA A 26 3.79 23.84 -10.77
N PRO A 27 3.10 24.92 -11.20
CA PRO A 27 3.22 26.23 -10.57
C PRO A 27 2.66 26.28 -9.14
N ALA A 28 1.56 25.58 -8.85
CA ALA A 28 0.92 25.60 -7.53
C ALA A 28 1.75 24.92 -6.41
N TYR A 29 2.65 23.99 -6.76
CA TYR A 29 3.56 23.36 -5.78
C TYR A 29 4.63 24.33 -5.28
N ALA A 30 5.12 25.21 -6.17
CA ALA A 30 6.21 26.13 -5.86
C ALA A 30 5.75 27.20 -4.86
N ASP A 31 4.56 27.75 -5.06
CA ASP A 31 4.00 28.83 -4.24
C ASP A 31 3.82 28.40 -2.77
N SER A 32 3.17 27.24 -2.53
CA SER A 32 2.90 26.77 -1.15
C SER A 32 4.16 26.41 -0.37
N LEU A 33 5.19 25.89 -1.05
CA LEU A 33 6.47 25.58 -0.42
C LEU A 33 7.24 26.87 -0.11
N GLU A 34 7.27 27.82 -1.03
CA GLU A 34 7.95 29.11 -0.83
C GLU A 34 7.31 29.90 0.31
N GLU A 35 5.99 29.98 0.37
CA GLU A 35 5.25 30.61 1.48
C GLU A 35 5.63 30.00 2.84
N ALA A 36 5.67 28.67 2.93
CA ALA A 36 6.03 27.99 4.17
C ALA A 36 7.51 28.19 4.54
N ILE A 37 8.41 28.33 3.55
CA ILE A 37 9.81 28.69 3.79
C ILE A 37 9.91 30.10 4.34
N GLN A 38 9.23 31.08 3.74
CA GLN A 38 9.25 32.47 4.18
C GLN A 38 8.67 32.63 5.58
N GLN A 39 7.57 31.93 5.88
CA GLN A 39 7.01 31.87 7.23
C GLN A 39 8.02 31.26 8.21
N GLY A 40 8.67 30.15 7.85
CA GLY A 40 9.71 29.53 8.67
C GLY A 40 10.90 30.43 8.96
N ILE A 41 11.32 31.25 7.99
CA ILE A 41 12.38 32.25 8.15
C ILE A 41 11.92 33.36 9.10
N THR A 42 10.70 33.88 8.89
CA THR A 42 10.11 34.95 9.70
C THR A 42 9.95 34.53 11.17
N ASP A 43 9.52 33.28 11.39
CA ASP A 43 9.34 32.71 12.72
C ASP A 43 10.67 32.26 13.37
N GLY A 44 11.81 32.47 12.72
CA GLY A 44 13.14 32.07 13.21
C GLY A 44 13.37 30.55 13.28
N LYS A 45 12.50 29.75 12.63
CA LYS A 45 12.59 28.28 12.59
C LYS A 45 13.45 27.78 11.43
N ILE A 46 13.66 28.59 10.41
CA ILE A 46 14.51 28.29 9.24
C ILE A 46 15.61 29.34 9.17
N ASN A 47 16.87 28.88 9.13
CA ASN A 47 17.99 29.77 8.87
C ASN A 47 18.19 29.91 7.34
N LYS A 48 17.95 31.11 6.81
CA LYS A 48 18.10 31.43 5.38
C LYS A 48 19.52 31.18 4.84
N THR A 49 20.56 31.27 5.69
CA THR A 49 21.96 31.05 5.27
C THR A 49 22.40 29.60 5.32
N ALA A 50 21.56 28.71 5.87
CA ALA A 50 21.87 27.28 5.90
C ALA A 50 21.81 26.68 4.48
N GLU A 51 22.65 25.68 4.23
CA GLU A 51 22.66 25.02 2.94
C GLU A 51 21.31 24.32 2.66
N PRO A 52 20.78 24.42 1.43
CA PRO A 52 19.57 23.72 1.03
C PRO A 52 19.73 22.19 1.08
N GLY A 53 18.70 21.50 1.58
CA GLY A 53 18.63 20.05 1.62
C GLY A 53 17.39 19.51 0.91
N PHE A 54 16.67 18.60 1.57
CA PHE A 54 15.41 18.06 1.07
C PHE A 54 14.43 19.17 0.62
N LEU A 55 13.82 19.00 -0.56
CA LEU A 55 12.97 19.99 -1.25
C LEU A 55 13.63 21.36 -1.51
N GLY A 56 14.95 21.50 -1.36
CA GLY A 56 15.63 22.79 -1.45
C GLY A 56 15.41 23.68 -0.22
N ILE A 57 14.87 23.14 0.88
CA ILE A 57 14.62 23.91 2.09
C ILE A 57 15.96 24.15 2.81
N PRO A 58 16.28 25.41 3.21
CA PRO A 58 17.48 25.71 3.99
C PRO A 58 17.53 24.94 5.32
N GLY A 59 18.65 24.25 5.58
CA GLY A 59 18.86 23.48 6.81
C GLY A 59 18.10 22.14 6.86
N ALA A 60 17.44 21.74 5.77
CA ALA A 60 16.87 20.40 5.67
C ALA A 60 17.95 19.32 5.54
N PRO A 61 17.66 18.06 5.94
CA PRO A 61 18.59 16.95 5.77
C PRO A 61 18.99 16.77 4.30
N LYS A 62 20.29 16.55 4.06
CA LYS A 62 20.78 16.18 2.73
C LYS A 62 20.52 14.69 2.49
N VAL A 63 19.69 14.41 1.49
CA VAL A 63 19.38 13.03 1.09
C VAL A 63 20.56 12.40 0.34
N ASN A 64 20.97 11.20 0.76
CA ASN A 64 22.02 10.45 0.08
C ASN A 64 21.40 9.58 -1.01
N PHE A 65 21.66 9.93 -2.27
CA PHE A 65 21.10 9.26 -3.45
C PHE A 65 21.52 7.79 -3.55
N VAL A 66 22.75 7.46 -3.17
CA VAL A 66 23.27 6.08 -3.20
C VAL A 66 22.57 5.24 -2.14
N LEU A 67 22.44 5.77 -0.93
CA LEU A 67 21.71 5.09 0.14
C LEU A 67 20.23 4.92 -0.21
N GLY A 68 19.60 5.97 -0.78
CA GLY A 68 18.24 5.94 -1.31
C GLY A 68 18.03 4.83 -2.34
N PHE A 69 18.96 4.72 -3.30
CA PHE A 69 18.93 3.67 -4.32
C PHE A 69 18.93 2.25 -3.73
N PHE A 70 19.90 1.94 -2.87
CA PHE A 70 20.02 0.60 -2.28
C PHE A 70 18.88 0.29 -1.32
N TRP A 71 18.43 1.28 -0.55
CA TRP A 71 17.25 1.13 0.30
C TRP A 71 16.01 0.80 -0.54
N ALA A 72 15.82 1.52 -1.65
CA ALA A 72 14.70 1.29 -2.55
C ALA A 72 14.76 -0.09 -3.26
N ILE A 73 15.95 -0.61 -3.61
CA ILE A 73 16.10 -2.00 -4.08
C ILE A 73 15.55 -2.97 -3.03
N TRP A 74 15.98 -2.80 -1.78
CA TRP A 74 15.53 -3.66 -0.70
C TRP A 74 14.02 -3.56 -0.47
N VAL A 75 13.46 -2.34 -0.47
CA VAL A 75 12.01 -2.08 -0.36
C VAL A 75 11.23 -2.76 -1.50
N GLY A 76 11.66 -2.61 -2.75
CA GLY A 76 11.00 -3.22 -3.90
C GLY A 76 11.07 -4.75 -3.87
N TRP A 77 12.21 -5.28 -3.43
CA TRP A 77 12.41 -6.72 -3.28
C TRP A 77 11.51 -7.32 -2.18
N ILE A 78 11.49 -6.72 -0.99
CA ILE A 78 10.66 -7.22 0.12
C ILE A 78 9.16 -7.07 -0.20
N PHE A 79 8.76 -5.96 -0.81
CA PHE A 79 7.38 -5.73 -1.23
C PHE A 79 6.90 -6.80 -2.21
N SER A 80 7.70 -7.10 -3.23
CA SER A 80 7.32 -8.08 -4.25
C SER A 80 7.52 -9.54 -3.83
N THR A 81 8.23 -9.79 -2.73
CA THR A 81 8.47 -11.15 -2.21
C THR A 81 7.47 -11.55 -1.14
N VAL A 82 7.26 -10.68 -0.16
CA VAL A 82 6.41 -10.95 1.03
C VAL A 82 5.01 -10.35 0.86
N GLY A 83 4.83 -9.48 -0.13
CA GLY A 83 3.61 -8.73 -0.37
C GLY A 83 3.72 -7.30 0.15
N ALA A 84 2.57 -6.65 0.26
CA ALA A 84 2.47 -5.22 0.53
C ALA A 84 3.12 -4.68 1.84
N PHE A 85 3.77 -5.53 2.63
CA PHE A 85 4.57 -5.13 3.79
C PHE A 85 5.70 -4.16 3.45
N GLY A 86 6.34 -4.30 2.29
CA GLY A 86 7.44 -3.41 1.90
C GLY A 86 7.06 -1.92 1.88
N GLY A 87 5.78 -1.59 1.79
CA GLY A 87 5.34 -0.19 1.85
C GLY A 87 5.57 0.48 3.19
N ILE A 88 5.54 -0.26 4.30
CA ILE A 88 5.95 0.29 5.60
C ILE A 88 7.43 0.65 5.56
N MET A 89 8.26 -0.18 4.91
CA MET A 89 9.71 0.01 4.88
C MET A 89 10.15 1.19 4.03
N ALA A 90 9.39 1.55 2.99
CA ALA A 90 9.55 2.82 2.28
C ALA A 90 9.42 4.00 3.28
N GLY A 91 8.34 4.00 4.06
CA GLY A 91 8.09 5.00 5.09
C GLY A 91 9.15 5.05 6.17
N VAL A 92 9.63 3.90 6.65
CA VAL A 92 10.73 3.83 7.62
C VAL A 92 12.00 4.48 7.06
N GLY A 93 12.36 4.23 5.79
CA GLY A 93 13.51 4.87 5.14
C GLY A 93 13.45 6.40 5.21
N HIS A 94 12.38 6.98 4.65
CA HIS A 94 12.19 8.44 4.64
C HIS A 94 12.14 9.06 6.03
N ILE A 95 11.41 8.46 6.96
CA ILE A 95 11.22 9.02 8.31
C ILE A 95 12.54 8.97 9.10
N THR A 96 13.36 7.93 8.91
CA THR A 96 14.44 7.60 9.85
C THR A 96 15.81 7.63 9.24
N ILE A 97 16.01 6.91 8.14
CA ILE A 97 17.31 6.74 7.51
C ILE A 97 17.73 8.02 6.81
N PHE A 98 16.77 8.72 6.20
CA PHE A 98 17.02 10.01 5.56
C PHE A 98 16.75 11.21 6.49
N GLY A 99 16.37 10.97 7.76
CA GLY A 99 16.18 12.00 8.78
C GLY A 99 15.00 12.96 8.56
N LEU A 100 14.15 12.72 7.55
CA LEU A 100 13.11 13.67 7.18
C LEU A 100 11.98 13.76 8.22
N GLY A 101 11.74 12.67 8.96
CA GLY A 101 10.73 12.64 10.02
C GLY A 101 11.12 13.51 11.23
N ASP A 102 12.40 13.52 11.60
CA ASP A 102 12.91 14.33 12.71
C ASP A 102 12.91 15.81 12.33
N TYR A 103 13.32 16.11 11.11
CA TYR A 103 13.24 17.45 10.54
C TYR A 103 11.81 17.99 10.55
N ALA A 104 10.83 17.23 10.03
CA ALA A 104 9.43 17.63 10.07
C ALA A 104 8.95 17.89 11.51
N ARG A 105 9.27 16.98 12.45
CA ARG A 105 8.91 17.12 13.87
C ARG A 105 9.47 18.39 14.51
N GLY A 106 10.66 18.85 14.12
CA GLY A 106 11.30 20.05 14.65
C GLY A 106 10.47 21.33 14.51
N PHE A 107 9.58 21.41 13.52
CA PHE A 107 8.71 22.57 13.31
C PHE A 107 7.52 22.66 14.27
N GLY A 108 7.16 21.55 14.94
CA GLY A 108 5.95 21.42 15.76
C GLY A 108 4.71 20.98 14.96
N LYS A 109 3.82 20.26 15.63
CA LYS A 109 2.61 19.70 15.02
C LYS A 109 1.67 20.82 14.55
N GLY A 110 1.16 20.72 13.32
CA GLY A 110 0.23 21.69 12.75
C GLY A 110 0.90 22.90 12.10
N TYR A 111 2.23 23.04 12.23
CA TYR A 111 2.98 24.06 11.52
C TYR A 111 2.98 23.78 10.00
N PRO A 112 2.81 24.79 9.12
CA PRO A 112 2.71 24.55 7.67
C PRO A 112 3.86 23.72 7.09
N MET A 113 5.11 24.03 7.48
CA MET A 113 6.28 23.25 7.05
C MET A 113 6.26 21.79 7.54
N ASN A 114 5.78 21.52 8.77
CA ASN A 114 5.64 20.15 9.28
C ASN A 114 4.69 19.34 8.39
N ASN A 115 3.54 19.92 8.04
CA ASN A 115 2.53 19.28 7.22
C ASN A 115 3.06 19.04 5.80
N LEU A 116 3.69 20.03 5.18
CA LEU A 116 4.26 19.92 3.83
C LEU A 116 5.33 18.83 3.73
N VAL A 117 6.29 18.80 4.66
CA VAL A 117 7.34 17.76 4.66
C VAL A 117 6.73 16.39 4.92
N THR A 118 5.78 16.27 5.85
CA THR A 118 5.11 14.99 6.16
C THR A 118 4.30 14.48 4.97
N ASP A 119 3.57 15.36 4.28
CA ASP A 119 2.79 15.01 3.09
C ASP A 119 3.71 14.71 1.90
N SER A 120 4.83 15.43 1.74
CA SER A 120 5.85 15.12 0.73
C SER A 120 6.43 13.72 0.93
N ILE A 121 6.87 13.39 2.16
CA ILE A 121 7.32 12.04 2.52
C ILE A 121 6.25 11.01 2.18
N ARG A 122 4.99 11.29 2.51
CA ARG A 122 3.87 10.37 2.23
C ARG A 122 3.72 10.13 0.73
N VAL A 123 3.70 11.18 -0.09
CA VAL A 123 3.56 11.06 -1.55
C VAL A 123 4.76 10.34 -2.18
N SER A 124 5.99 10.64 -1.74
CA SER A 124 7.20 9.92 -2.15
C SER A 124 7.05 8.41 -1.94
N ASN A 125 6.64 8.01 -0.74
CA ASN A 125 6.41 6.60 -0.43
C ASN A 125 5.30 5.98 -1.27
N GLN A 126 4.24 6.72 -1.58
CA GLN A 126 3.15 6.24 -2.41
C GLN A 126 3.61 5.96 -3.85
N TRP A 127 4.51 6.77 -4.40
CA TRP A 127 5.13 6.50 -5.70
C TRP A 127 5.96 5.21 -5.69
N LEU A 128 6.83 5.04 -4.69
CA LEU A 128 7.64 3.83 -4.55
C LEU A 128 6.78 2.57 -4.43
N VAL A 129 5.78 2.63 -3.56
CA VAL A 129 4.87 1.52 -3.28
C VAL A 129 3.93 1.25 -4.46
N GLY A 130 3.46 2.30 -5.13
CA GLY A 130 2.63 2.20 -6.33
C GLY A 130 3.38 1.52 -7.47
N LEU A 131 4.62 1.94 -7.74
CA LEU A 131 5.46 1.31 -8.76
C LEU A 131 5.74 -0.16 -8.42
N SER A 132 6.07 -0.46 -7.16
CA SER A 132 6.27 -1.85 -6.74
C SER A 132 5.01 -2.69 -6.87
N GLY A 133 3.85 -2.14 -6.51
CA GLY A 133 2.52 -2.72 -6.71
C GLY A 133 2.24 -3.05 -8.17
N LEU A 134 2.53 -2.11 -9.08
CA LEU A 134 2.36 -2.28 -10.53
C LEU A 134 3.24 -3.41 -11.07
N ILE A 135 4.55 -3.34 -10.78
CA ILE A 135 5.54 -4.31 -11.27
C ILE A 135 5.24 -5.69 -10.71
N SER A 136 5.04 -5.79 -9.39
CA SER A 136 4.76 -7.06 -8.72
C SER A 136 3.47 -7.68 -9.26
N SER A 137 2.34 -6.96 -9.25
CA SER A 137 1.05 -7.50 -9.71
C SER A 137 1.12 -7.98 -11.16
N THR A 138 1.80 -7.22 -12.03
CA THR A 138 1.98 -7.60 -13.44
C THR A 138 2.85 -8.85 -13.58
N ASN A 139 3.95 -8.96 -12.84
CA ASN A 139 4.81 -10.14 -12.88
C ASN A 139 4.09 -11.38 -12.32
N TYR A 140 3.42 -11.26 -11.17
CA TYR A 140 2.64 -12.35 -10.60
C TYR A 140 1.49 -12.77 -11.52
N TYR A 141 0.84 -11.82 -12.21
CA TYR A 141 -0.17 -12.14 -13.21
C TYR A 141 0.42 -12.96 -14.36
N ARG A 142 1.56 -12.52 -14.92
CA ARG A 142 2.27 -13.25 -15.99
C ARG A 142 2.74 -14.65 -15.56
N MET A 143 3.03 -14.82 -14.28
CA MET A 143 3.39 -16.10 -13.67
C MET A 143 2.16 -16.95 -13.26
N GLY A 144 0.93 -16.49 -13.50
CA GLY A 144 -0.27 -17.21 -13.09
C GLY A 144 -0.43 -17.32 -11.56
N ARG A 145 0.10 -16.36 -10.81
CA ARG A 145 0.10 -16.31 -9.33
C ARG A 145 -0.70 -15.13 -8.78
N LEU A 146 -1.50 -14.46 -9.61
CA LEU A 146 -2.34 -13.33 -9.19
C LEU A 146 -3.82 -13.74 -9.12
N VAL A 147 -4.43 -13.58 -7.95
CA VAL A 147 -5.89 -13.70 -7.77
C VAL A 147 -6.53 -12.31 -7.90
N ALA A 148 -6.65 -11.84 -9.14
CA ALA A 148 -7.10 -10.46 -9.43
C ALA A 148 -8.51 -10.14 -8.91
N PRO A 149 -9.54 -11.00 -9.04
CA PRO A 149 -10.87 -10.73 -8.48
C PRO A 149 -10.85 -10.44 -6.98
N LEU A 150 -10.06 -11.23 -6.23
CA LEU A 150 -9.92 -11.04 -4.78
C LEU A 150 -9.26 -9.71 -4.45
N GLY A 151 -8.21 -9.36 -5.19
CA GLY A 151 -7.53 -8.07 -5.05
C GLY A 151 -8.43 -6.88 -5.38
N MET A 152 -9.28 -6.99 -6.42
CA MET A 152 -10.23 -5.93 -6.76
C MET A 152 -11.29 -5.73 -5.68
N CYS A 153 -11.88 -6.81 -5.14
CA CYS A 153 -12.85 -6.67 -4.05
C CYS A 153 -12.23 -6.00 -2.80
N LEU A 154 -11.01 -6.39 -2.42
CA LEU A 154 -10.27 -5.74 -1.34
C LEU A 154 -10.00 -4.26 -1.65
N ALA A 155 -9.63 -3.94 -2.89
CA ALA A 155 -9.37 -2.57 -3.32
C ALA A 155 -10.64 -1.71 -3.29
N ILE A 156 -11.78 -2.27 -3.69
CA ILE A 156 -13.07 -1.58 -3.66
C ILE A 156 -13.42 -1.17 -2.22
N GLY A 157 -13.27 -2.10 -1.28
CA GLY A 157 -13.45 -1.81 0.14
C GLY A 157 -12.42 -0.82 0.67
N GLY A 158 -11.16 -1.01 0.29
CA GLY A 158 -10.03 -0.20 0.77
C GLY A 158 -10.10 1.27 0.33
N VAL A 159 -10.38 1.52 -0.95
CA VAL A 159 -10.50 2.88 -1.50
C VAL A 159 -11.65 3.63 -0.83
N GLY A 160 -12.85 3.02 -0.79
CA GLY A 160 -13.99 3.63 -0.11
C GLY A 160 -13.71 3.89 1.37
N GLY A 161 -13.14 2.91 2.07
CA GLY A 161 -12.87 3.01 3.50
C GLY A 161 -11.78 4.05 3.84
N SER A 162 -10.82 4.27 2.94
CA SER A 162 -9.65 5.10 3.23
C SER A 162 -9.95 6.59 3.40
N TRP A 163 -11.00 7.10 2.75
CA TRP A 163 -11.41 8.50 2.88
C TRP A 163 -12.67 8.63 3.75
N LEU A 164 -13.61 7.69 3.61
CA LEU A 164 -14.90 7.74 4.31
C LEU A 164 -14.74 7.58 5.82
N ILE A 165 -13.91 6.62 6.26
CA ILE A 165 -13.74 6.37 7.70
C ILE A 165 -13.09 7.56 8.40
N PRO A 166 -11.96 8.11 7.93
CA PRO A 166 -11.39 9.33 8.53
C PRO A 166 -12.37 10.48 8.60
N ASP A 167 -13.16 10.71 7.55
CA ASP A 167 -14.12 11.81 7.53
C ASP A 167 -15.23 11.61 8.59
N LEU A 168 -15.76 10.40 8.75
CA LEU A 168 -16.79 10.09 9.78
C LEU A 168 -16.27 10.08 11.22
N THR A 169 -14.97 9.85 11.39
CA THR A 169 -14.30 9.68 12.69
C THR A 169 -13.38 10.85 13.08
N ALA A 170 -13.23 11.83 12.19
CA ALA A 170 -12.47 13.05 12.43
C ALA A 170 -12.95 13.73 13.72
N GLY A 171 -12.01 14.09 14.59
CA GLY A 171 -12.29 14.71 15.89
C GLY A 171 -12.84 13.79 16.98
N LYS A 172 -13.19 12.53 16.68
CA LYS A 172 -13.77 11.58 17.66
C LYS A 172 -12.77 10.60 18.29
N ILE A 173 -11.64 10.35 17.62
CA ILE A 173 -10.64 9.36 18.07
C ILE A 173 -9.27 10.02 18.24
N SER A 174 -8.65 9.85 19.41
CA SER A 174 -7.29 10.36 19.65
C SER A 174 -6.26 9.53 18.87
N LEU A 175 -5.36 10.21 18.15
CA LEU A 175 -4.30 9.56 17.35
C LEU A 175 -3.37 8.69 18.20
N LYS A 176 -3.12 9.09 19.46
CA LYS A 176 -2.30 8.31 20.41
C LYS A 176 -2.95 6.97 20.75
N SER A 177 -4.25 6.97 21.09
CA SER A 177 -5.00 5.73 21.36
C SER A 177 -5.04 4.85 20.12
N TYR A 178 -5.27 5.46 18.95
CA TYR A 178 -5.29 4.74 17.69
C TYR A 178 -3.98 4.00 17.40
N LEU A 179 -2.82 4.67 17.54
CA LEU A 179 -1.51 4.04 17.35
C LEU A 179 -1.33 2.81 18.24
N GLY A 180 -1.73 2.91 19.52
CA GLY A 180 -1.66 1.81 20.48
C GLY A 180 -2.52 0.63 20.07
N TYR A 181 -3.81 0.85 19.80
CA TYR A 181 -4.75 -0.20 19.39
C TYR A 181 -4.39 -0.83 18.04
N PHE A 182 -3.89 -0.03 17.09
CA PHE A 182 -3.37 -0.54 15.84
C PHE A 182 -2.19 -1.50 16.08
N GLY A 183 -1.23 -1.10 16.93
CA GLY A 183 -0.10 -1.97 17.27
C GLY A 183 -0.55 -3.30 17.89
N ILE A 184 -1.57 -3.28 18.76
CA ILE A 184 -2.19 -4.50 19.32
C ILE A 184 -2.78 -5.37 18.21
N ALA A 185 -3.54 -4.79 17.28
CA ALA A 185 -4.13 -5.51 16.16
C ALA A 185 -3.04 -6.17 15.29
N VAL A 186 -1.96 -5.45 14.99
CA VAL A 186 -0.83 -5.98 14.22
C VAL A 186 -0.14 -7.12 14.98
N LEU A 187 0.09 -7.00 16.28
CA LEU A 187 0.66 -8.08 17.09
C LEU A 187 -0.25 -9.31 17.11
N ALA A 188 -1.56 -9.12 17.29
CA ALA A 188 -2.53 -10.20 17.25
C ALA A 188 -2.47 -10.95 15.91
N LEU A 189 -2.38 -10.23 14.79
CA LEU A 189 -2.19 -10.83 13.46
C LEU A 189 -0.85 -11.55 13.36
N GLY A 190 0.22 -11.00 13.93
CA GLY A 190 1.53 -11.66 14.05
C GLY A 190 1.44 -13.00 14.79
N PHE A 191 0.75 -13.04 15.93
CA PHE A 191 0.51 -14.29 16.69
C PHE A 191 -0.36 -15.29 15.93
N ILE A 192 -1.39 -14.83 15.23
CA ILE A 192 -2.25 -15.69 14.39
C ILE A 192 -1.41 -16.35 13.30
N LEU A 193 -0.61 -15.57 12.57
CA LEU A 193 0.27 -16.09 11.53
C LEU A 193 1.37 -16.99 12.09
N LEU A 194 1.93 -16.67 13.26
CA LEU A 194 2.91 -17.51 13.94
C LEU A 194 2.31 -18.89 14.25
N ARG A 195 1.09 -18.95 14.77
CA ARG A 195 0.37 -20.23 14.99
C ARG A 195 0.18 -21.02 13.71
N GLU A 196 -0.08 -20.35 12.58
CA GLU A 196 -0.17 -21.01 11.27
C GLU A 196 1.15 -21.59 10.76
N THR A 197 2.31 -21.18 11.30
CA THR A 197 3.61 -21.79 10.96
C THR A 197 3.89 -23.09 11.74
N THR A 198 3.09 -23.42 12.76
CA THR A 198 3.22 -24.66 13.53
C THR A 198 2.64 -25.86 12.79
N LYS A 199 3.08 -27.08 13.13
CA LYS A 199 2.55 -28.33 12.52
C LYS A 199 1.03 -28.42 12.64
N ALA A 200 0.47 -28.06 13.80
CA ALA A 200 -0.97 -28.07 14.06
C ALA A 200 -1.72 -27.01 13.21
N GLY A 201 -1.17 -25.80 13.09
CA GLY A 201 -1.75 -24.74 12.27
C GLY A 201 -1.77 -25.09 10.78
N GLN A 202 -0.67 -25.66 10.27
CA GLN A 202 -0.58 -26.12 8.88
C GLN A 202 -1.56 -27.26 8.58
N ALA A 203 -1.82 -28.15 9.53
CA ALA A 203 -2.81 -29.22 9.37
C ALA A 203 -4.23 -28.67 9.15
N LYS A 204 -4.58 -27.54 9.78
CA LYS A 204 -5.87 -26.86 9.59
C LYS A 204 -6.00 -26.15 8.23
N ARG A 205 -4.89 -25.89 7.54
CA ARG A 205 -4.83 -25.19 6.24
C ARG A 205 -4.58 -26.15 5.07
N LYS A 206 -5.35 -27.25 5.02
CA LYS A 206 -5.16 -28.34 4.04
C LYS A 206 -5.10 -27.83 2.59
N LYS A 207 -6.09 -27.04 2.15
CA LYS A 207 -6.15 -26.49 0.79
C LYS A 207 -4.93 -25.62 0.43
N ALA A 208 -4.57 -24.68 1.31
CA ALA A 208 -3.43 -23.80 1.11
C ALA A 208 -2.11 -24.59 1.02
N LYS A 209 -1.94 -25.56 1.92
CA LYS A 209 -0.76 -26.43 1.98
C LYS A 209 -0.65 -27.32 0.74
N GLU A 210 -1.76 -27.90 0.30
CA GLU A 210 -1.83 -28.74 -0.90
C GLU A 210 -1.45 -27.93 -2.15
N ALA A 211 -2.07 -26.77 -2.33
CA ALA A 211 -1.78 -25.83 -3.40
C ALA A 211 -0.31 -25.36 -3.40
N ALA A 212 0.22 -25.00 -2.23
CA ALA A 212 1.63 -24.61 -2.07
C ALA A 212 2.58 -25.76 -2.43
N SER A 213 2.30 -26.97 -1.94
CA SER A 213 3.14 -28.14 -2.21
C SER A 213 3.12 -28.52 -3.70
N ALA A 214 1.97 -28.41 -4.35
CA ALA A 214 1.83 -28.66 -5.80
C ALA A 214 2.62 -27.62 -6.62
N PHE A 215 2.51 -26.33 -6.25
CA PHE A 215 3.30 -25.25 -6.85
C PHE A 215 4.81 -25.48 -6.68
N GLU A 216 5.28 -25.72 -5.45
CA GLU A 216 6.71 -25.91 -5.16
C GLU A 216 7.30 -27.12 -5.91
N LYS A 217 6.53 -28.21 -6.09
CA LYS A 217 6.94 -29.39 -6.86
C LYS A 217 7.13 -29.08 -8.35
N GLN A 218 6.24 -28.30 -8.96
CA GLN A 218 6.34 -27.94 -10.38
C GLN A 218 7.34 -26.81 -10.63
N ALA A 219 7.46 -25.84 -9.73
CA ALA A 219 8.45 -24.77 -9.82
C ALA A 219 9.89 -25.32 -9.88
N LYS A 220 10.18 -26.39 -9.13
CA LYS A 220 11.46 -27.11 -9.21
C LYS A 220 11.72 -27.80 -10.56
N LYS A 221 10.68 -28.12 -11.32
CA LYS A 221 10.76 -28.76 -12.64
C LYS A 221 10.80 -27.76 -13.80
N GLY A 222 10.68 -26.45 -13.53
CA GLY A 222 10.74 -25.39 -14.54
C GLY A 222 9.45 -25.21 -15.38
N ASP A 223 8.40 -25.99 -15.13
CA ASP A 223 7.14 -25.94 -15.89
C ASP A 223 6.05 -25.18 -15.09
N GLU A 224 6.15 -23.84 -15.10
CA GLU A 224 5.26 -22.96 -14.32
C GLU A 224 3.97 -22.56 -15.06
N LYS A 225 3.92 -22.71 -16.39
CA LYS A 225 2.84 -22.11 -17.20
C LYS A 225 1.56 -22.93 -17.29
N GLN A 226 1.60 -24.24 -17.00
CA GLN A 226 0.44 -25.10 -17.27
C GLN A 226 -0.65 -25.07 -16.18
N GLN A 227 -0.37 -24.65 -14.93
CA GLN A 227 -1.31 -24.79 -13.80
C GLN A 227 -1.45 -23.57 -12.86
N GLY A 228 -1.30 -22.35 -13.38
CA GLY A 228 -1.56 -21.11 -12.62
C GLY A 228 -3.03 -20.85 -12.26
N VAL A 229 -3.31 -19.67 -11.68
CA VAL A 229 -4.65 -19.22 -11.28
C VAL A 229 -5.61 -19.21 -12.48
N LYS A 230 -6.71 -19.94 -12.39
CA LYS A 230 -7.80 -19.96 -13.37
C LYS A 230 -9.10 -19.49 -12.71
N ILE A 231 -9.70 -18.43 -13.23
CA ILE A 231 -10.99 -17.93 -12.72
C ILE A 231 -12.10 -18.81 -13.30
N LEU A 232 -12.88 -19.44 -12.42
CA LEU A 232 -13.98 -20.35 -12.77
C LEU A 232 -15.33 -19.63 -12.77
N GLU A 233 -15.54 -18.72 -11.82
CA GLU A 233 -16.78 -17.95 -11.68
C GLU A 233 -16.47 -16.55 -11.15
N GLY A 234 -17.17 -15.54 -11.67
CA GLY A 234 -17.10 -14.15 -11.21
C GLY A 234 -17.45 -13.14 -12.28
N SER A 235 -18.08 -12.03 -11.89
CA SER A 235 -18.46 -10.95 -12.81
C SER A 235 -17.41 -9.84 -12.84
N TRP A 236 -16.57 -9.87 -13.87
CA TRP A 236 -15.59 -8.81 -14.13
C TRP A 236 -16.24 -7.44 -14.32
N THR A 237 -17.37 -7.41 -15.04
CA THR A 237 -18.11 -6.17 -15.28
C THR A 237 -18.55 -5.51 -13.98
N MET A 238 -19.13 -6.27 -13.04
CA MET A 238 -19.55 -5.74 -11.74
C MET A 238 -18.35 -5.24 -10.92
N MET A 239 -17.23 -5.96 -10.93
CA MET A 239 -16.02 -5.54 -10.21
C MET A 239 -15.42 -4.24 -10.77
N PHE A 240 -15.34 -4.09 -12.11
CA PHE A 240 -14.84 -2.85 -12.71
C PHE A 240 -15.78 -1.67 -12.49
N ILE A 241 -17.10 -1.88 -12.58
CA ILE A 241 -18.10 -0.84 -12.25
C ILE A 241 -17.95 -0.43 -10.79
N ALA A 242 -17.97 -1.38 -9.86
CA ALA A 242 -17.82 -1.10 -8.44
C ALA A 242 -16.52 -0.34 -8.14
N LEU A 243 -15.40 -0.77 -8.73
CA LEU A 243 -14.11 -0.11 -8.57
C LEU A 243 -14.12 1.31 -9.12
N GLY A 244 -14.62 1.50 -10.35
CA GLY A 244 -14.73 2.83 -10.95
C GLY A 244 -15.57 3.77 -10.08
N VAL A 245 -16.71 3.28 -9.59
CA VAL A 245 -17.62 4.05 -8.73
C VAL A 245 -16.95 4.46 -7.41
N VAL A 246 -16.25 3.57 -6.71
CA VAL A 246 -15.55 3.95 -5.45
C VAL A 246 -14.32 4.83 -5.69
N VAL A 247 -13.66 4.71 -6.85
CA VAL A 247 -12.57 5.63 -7.23
C VAL A 247 -13.13 7.02 -7.45
N VAL A 248 -14.21 7.15 -8.23
CA VAL A 248 -14.89 8.44 -8.45
C VAL A 248 -15.37 9.02 -7.12
N SER A 249 -15.92 8.21 -6.23
CA SER A 249 -16.27 8.60 -4.86
C SER A 249 -15.09 9.23 -4.11
N ALA A 250 -13.94 8.55 -4.09
CA ALA A 250 -12.76 9.06 -3.40
C ALA A 250 -12.21 10.34 -4.03
N LEU A 251 -12.21 10.42 -5.37
CA LEU A 251 -11.80 11.63 -6.09
C LEU A 251 -12.74 12.79 -5.79
N TRP A 252 -14.06 12.55 -5.79
CA TRP A 252 -15.05 13.57 -5.46
C TRP A 252 -14.85 14.08 -4.03
N ALA A 253 -14.65 13.19 -3.06
CA ALA A 253 -14.42 13.58 -1.67
C ALA A 253 -13.19 14.46 -1.46
N ASN A 254 -12.13 14.24 -2.25
CA ASN A 254 -10.86 14.95 -2.09
C ASN A 254 -10.72 16.18 -2.99
N LEU A 255 -11.45 16.26 -4.10
CA LEU A 255 -11.24 17.29 -5.13
C LEU A 255 -12.47 18.16 -5.40
N ALA A 256 -13.68 17.61 -5.25
CA ALA A 256 -14.87 18.40 -5.43
C ALA A 256 -15.13 19.20 -4.15
N GLY A 257 -14.95 20.52 -4.20
CA GLY A 257 -15.23 21.43 -3.07
C GLY A 257 -16.71 21.50 -2.67
N GLY A 258 -17.62 20.78 -3.36
CA GLY A 258 -19.07 20.81 -3.14
C GLY A 258 -19.73 19.42 -3.13
N ALA A 259 -20.93 19.35 -2.54
CA ALA A 259 -21.82 18.18 -2.51
C ALA A 259 -21.16 16.88 -2.02
N LYS A 260 -20.45 16.92 -0.87
CA LYS A 260 -19.81 15.73 -0.26
C LYS A 260 -20.73 14.51 -0.18
N TRP A 261 -22.03 14.70 0.06
CA TRP A 261 -23.05 13.63 0.09
C TRP A 261 -23.01 12.72 -1.15
N VAL A 262 -22.66 13.25 -2.33
CA VAL A 262 -22.47 12.48 -3.58
C VAL A 262 -21.35 11.47 -3.43
N ALA A 263 -20.23 11.84 -2.82
CA ALA A 263 -19.12 10.93 -2.58
C ALA A 263 -19.54 9.75 -1.68
N TYR A 264 -20.33 9.97 -0.64
CA TYR A 264 -20.85 8.89 0.20
C TYR A 264 -21.77 7.96 -0.58
N LEU A 265 -22.71 8.51 -1.35
CA LEU A 265 -23.62 7.70 -2.17
C LEU A 265 -22.86 6.84 -3.17
N LEU A 266 -21.84 7.39 -3.83
CA LEU A 266 -20.99 6.64 -4.74
C LEU A 266 -20.22 5.54 -4.01
N ALA A 267 -19.63 5.81 -2.84
CA ALA A 267 -18.95 4.76 -2.05
C ALA A 267 -19.90 3.60 -1.71
N LEU A 268 -21.09 3.93 -1.19
CA LEU A 268 -22.12 2.95 -0.85
C LEU A 268 -22.64 2.21 -2.08
N ALA A 269 -22.80 2.87 -3.22
CA ALA A 269 -23.21 2.25 -4.48
C ALA A 269 -22.16 1.24 -4.97
N GLY A 270 -20.88 1.60 -4.97
CA GLY A 270 -19.80 0.67 -5.35
C GLY A 270 -19.71 -0.54 -4.42
N TRP A 271 -19.94 -0.34 -3.12
CA TRP A 271 -20.04 -1.44 -2.16
C TRP A 271 -21.28 -2.30 -2.37
N GLY A 272 -22.43 -1.69 -2.69
CA GLY A 272 -23.66 -2.37 -3.05
C GLY A 272 -23.47 -3.26 -4.29
N VAL A 273 -22.87 -2.75 -5.36
CA VAL A 273 -22.57 -3.53 -6.57
C VAL A 273 -21.68 -4.74 -6.23
N THR A 274 -20.67 -4.55 -5.38
CA THR A 274 -19.80 -5.65 -4.94
C THR A 274 -20.52 -6.66 -4.08
N PHE A 275 -21.47 -6.22 -3.25
CA PHE A 275 -22.31 -7.10 -2.44
C PHE A 275 -23.13 -8.06 -3.30
N PHE A 276 -23.70 -7.55 -4.41
CA PHE A 276 -24.47 -8.34 -5.36
C PHE A 276 -23.63 -9.07 -6.42
N ALA A 277 -22.30 -8.92 -6.42
CA ALA A 277 -21.41 -9.58 -7.38
C ALA A 277 -21.30 -11.11 -7.16
N GLY A 278 -21.87 -11.64 -6.08
CA GLY A 278 -22.02 -13.08 -5.85
C GLY A 278 -20.76 -13.79 -5.37
N THR A 279 -20.64 -15.07 -5.74
CA THR A 279 -19.51 -15.93 -5.37
C THR A 279 -18.48 -15.94 -6.48
N ILE A 280 -17.21 -15.75 -6.10
CA ILE A 280 -16.07 -15.88 -7.00
C ILE A 280 -15.42 -17.23 -6.72
N ARG A 281 -15.18 -18.01 -7.78
CA ARG A 281 -14.46 -19.28 -7.73
C ARG A 281 -13.23 -19.23 -8.62
N PHE A 282 -12.14 -19.79 -8.12
CA PHE A 282 -10.92 -19.96 -8.91
C PHE A 282 -10.18 -21.22 -8.50
N SER A 283 -9.38 -21.76 -9.40
CA SER A 283 -8.47 -22.87 -9.10
C SER A 283 -7.02 -22.44 -9.20
N PHE A 284 -6.17 -23.06 -8.40
CA PHE A 284 -4.72 -22.90 -8.44
C PHE A 284 -4.07 -24.25 -8.17
N TYR A 285 -3.28 -24.76 -9.12
CA TYR A 285 -2.65 -26.08 -9.03
C TYR A 285 -3.64 -27.22 -8.66
N GLY A 286 -4.82 -27.21 -9.28
CA GLY A 286 -5.86 -28.22 -9.07
C GLY A 286 -6.70 -28.04 -7.80
N VAL A 287 -6.36 -27.09 -6.94
CA VAL A 287 -7.13 -26.80 -5.72
C VAL A 287 -8.10 -25.66 -5.97
N GLU A 288 -9.38 -25.88 -5.67
CA GLU A 288 -10.44 -24.88 -5.80
C GLU A 288 -10.64 -24.04 -4.53
N PHE A 289 -10.72 -22.73 -4.75
CA PHE A 289 -10.97 -21.70 -3.77
C PHE A 289 -12.23 -20.93 -4.15
N SER A 290 -13.02 -20.56 -3.13
CA SER A 290 -14.25 -19.80 -3.31
C SER A 290 -14.40 -18.75 -2.21
N PHE A 291 -14.96 -17.60 -2.58
CA PHE A 291 -15.29 -16.54 -1.62
C PHE A 291 -16.47 -15.72 -2.14
N LYS A 292 -17.30 -15.20 -1.23
CA LYS A 292 -18.33 -14.23 -1.58
C LYS A 292 -17.67 -12.86 -1.73
N ALA A 293 -17.96 -12.13 -2.80
CA ALA A 293 -17.27 -10.87 -3.15
C ALA A 293 -17.31 -9.81 -2.03
N TYR A 294 -18.39 -9.76 -1.24
CA TYR A 294 -18.51 -8.81 -0.12
C TYR A 294 -17.52 -9.07 1.03
N ILE A 295 -17.05 -10.31 1.24
CA ILE A 295 -16.14 -10.64 2.35
C ILE A 295 -14.79 -9.91 2.20
N PRO A 296 -14.07 -10.04 1.06
CA PRO A 296 -12.87 -9.24 0.82
C PRO A 296 -13.14 -7.74 0.77
N MET A 297 -14.31 -7.30 0.29
CA MET A 297 -14.66 -5.89 0.38
C MET A 297 -14.73 -5.39 1.83
N LEU A 298 -15.45 -6.09 2.71
CA LEU A 298 -15.51 -5.74 4.14
C LEU A 298 -14.12 -5.78 4.79
N GLY A 299 -13.30 -6.77 4.43
CA GLY A 299 -11.89 -6.83 4.82
C GLY A 299 -11.11 -5.58 4.39
N GLY A 300 -11.33 -5.12 3.15
CA GLY A 300 -10.75 -3.89 2.62
C GLY A 300 -11.17 -2.65 3.40
N ILE A 301 -12.46 -2.51 3.72
CA ILE A 301 -12.99 -1.40 4.52
C ILE A 301 -12.35 -1.40 5.91
N PHE A 302 -12.31 -2.55 6.58
CA PHE A 302 -11.72 -2.70 7.91
C PHE A 302 -10.22 -2.38 7.91
N ILE A 303 -9.47 -2.90 6.93
CA ILE A 303 -8.04 -2.64 6.78
C ILE A 303 -7.78 -1.16 6.52
N ALA A 304 -8.58 -0.52 5.66
CA ALA A 304 -8.47 0.91 5.41
C ALA A 304 -8.80 1.74 6.66
N ALA A 305 -9.81 1.36 7.43
CA ALA A 305 -10.14 1.97 8.71
C ALA A 305 -8.99 1.90 9.72
N LEU A 306 -8.29 0.75 9.77
CA LEU A 306 -7.10 0.54 10.60
C LEU A 306 -5.83 1.21 10.07
N ALA A 307 -5.82 1.66 8.83
CA ALA A 307 -4.63 2.26 8.22
C ALA A 307 -4.70 3.77 8.03
N SER A 308 -5.90 4.30 7.87
CA SER A 308 -6.14 5.66 7.40
C SER A 308 -5.61 6.73 8.37
N PHE A 309 -5.53 6.44 9.66
CA PHE A 309 -4.99 7.39 10.64
C PHE A 309 -3.46 7.32 10.81
N LEU A 310 -2.80 6.29 10.27
CA LEU A 310 -1.33 6.16 10.36
C LEU A 310 -0.62 6.86 9.22
N GLY A 311 -1.29 7.03 8.09
CA GLY A 311 -0.68 7.57 6.88
C GLY A 311 0.40 6.69 6.25
N VAL A 312 0.65 5.49 6.78
CA VAL A 312 1.72 4.57 6.32
C VAL A 312 1.23 3.60 5.22
N GLY A 313 -0.03 3.72 4.80
CA GLY A 313 -0.63 2.84 3.79
C GLY A 313 -0.91 1.44 4.37
N GLY A 314 -2.19 1.07 4.48
CA GLY A 314 -2.66 -0.18 5.11
C GLY A 314 -2.30 -1.46 4.38
N GLY A 315 -1.46 -1.36 3.35
CA GLY A 315 -1.19 -2.43 2.40
C GLY A 315 -0.77 -3.74 3.05
N PHE A 316 0.09 -3.65 4.06
CA PHE A 316 0.64 -4.82 4.72
C PHE A 316 -0.41 -5.67 5.44
N LEU A 317 -1.52 -5.08 5.89
CA LEU A 317 -2.63 -5.81 6.53
C LEU A 317 -3.44 -6.65 5.54
N TYR A 318 -3.29 -6.43 4.23
CA TYR A 318 -3.89 -7.32 3.22
C TYR A 318 -3.26 -8.72 3.24
N VAL A 319 -1.98 -8.84 3.59
CA VAL A 319 -1.27 -10.13 3.68
C VAL A 319 -1.91 -11.09 4.71
N PRO A 320 -2.12 -10.70 5.99
CA PRO A 320 -2.79 -11.56 6.97
C PRO A 320 -4.25 -11.84 6.61
N PHE A 321 -4.96 -10.89 5.98
CA PHE A 321 -6.30 -11.16 5.49
C PHE A 321 -6.30 -12.26 4.41
N LEU A 322 -5.44 -12.14 3.40
CA LEU A 322 -5.36 -13.09 2.30
C LEU A 322 -4.90 -14.48 2.75
N THR A 323 -4.02 -14.56 3.75
CA THR A 323 -3.54 -15.83 4.30
C THR A 323 -4.51 -16.45 5.30
N SER A 324 -4.98 -15.69 6.29
CA SER A 324 -5.78 -16.25 7.39
C SER A 324 -7.28 -16.27 7.12
N VAL A 325 -7.82 -15.28 6.40
CA VAL A 325 -9.26 -15.22 6.08
C VAL A 325 -9.53 -15.90 4.74
N ALA A 326 -8.83 -15.50 3.68
CA ALA A 326 -9.01 -16.11 2.35
C ALA A 326 -8.30 -17.47 2.19
N GLY A 327 -7.43 -17.85 3.14
CA GLY A 327 -6.80 -19.17 3.15
C GLY A 327 -5.81 -19.40 2.02
N LEU A 328 -5.22 -18.34 1.46
CA LEU A 328 -4.32 -18.45 0.32
C LEU A 328 -2.87 -18.73 0.74
N PRO A 329 -2.12 -19.51 -0.05
CA PRO A 329 -0.68 -19.62 0.11
C PRO A 329 0.03 -18.29 -0.20
N MET A 330 1.18 -18.04 0.43
CA MET A 330 1.97 -16.81 0.26
C MET A 330 2.35 -16.54 -1.20
N PHE A 331 2.49 -17.60 -2.00
CA PHE A 331 2.79 -17.50 -3.42
C PHE A 331 1.73 -16.73 -4.23
N LEU A 332 0.49 -16.68 -3.76
CA LEU A 332 -0.60 -15.87 -4.34
C LEU A 332 -0.75 -14.51 -3.64
N VAL A 333 -0.52 -14.49 -2.33
CA VAL A 333 -0.76 -13.34 -1.45
C VAL A 333 0.09 -12.13 -1.83
N ALA A 334 1.35 -12.33 -2.18
CA ALA A 334 2.27 -11.23 -2.49
C ALA A 334 1.79 -10.40 -3.71
N GLY A 335 1.48 -11.07 -4.83
CA GLY A 335 0.94 -10.40 -6.01
C GLY A 335 -0.46 -9.82 -5.79
N THR A 336 -1.36 -10.57 -5.15
CA THR A 336 -2.74 -10.11 -4.90
C THR A 336 -2.77 -8.88 -4.00
N SER A 337 -2.00 -8.85 -2.91
CA SER A 337 -1.88 -7.66 -2.05
C SER A 337 -1.24 -6.47 -2.76
N GLY A 338 -0.27 -6.70 -3.64
CA GLY A 338 0.31 -5.68 -4.51
C GLY A 338 -0.74 -4.98 -5.38
N LEU A 339 -1.71 -5.73 -5.91
CA LEU A 339 -2.79 -5.17 -6.73
C LEU A 339 -3.72 -4.28 -5.89
N VAL A 340 -4.07 -4.73 -4.69
CA VAL A 340 -4.89 -3.93 -3.76
C VAL A 340 -4.24 -2.59 -3.47
N VAL A 341 -2.94 -2.64 -3.16
CA VAL A 341 -2.17 -1.45 -2.82
C VAL A 341 -2.02 -0.52 -4.01
N LEU A 342 -1.71 -1.04 -5.20
CA LEU A 342 -1.58 -0.24 -6.42
C LEU A 342 -2.80 0.67 -6.63
N VAL A 343 -4.00 0.10 -6.54
CA VAL A 343 -5.24 0.87 -6.72
C VAL A 343 -5.34 2.00 -5.69
N GLY A 344 -5.07 1.72 -4.42
CA GLY A 344 -5.07 2.74 -3.37
C GLY A 344 -4.00 3.82 -3.56
N MET A 345 -2.80 3.44 -4.02
CA MET A 345 -1.71 4.39 -4.29
C MET A 345 -2.08 5.34 -5.43
N ILE A 346 -2.72 4.85 -6.50
CA ILE A 346 -3.16 5.71 -7.62
C ILE A 346 -4.12 6.81 -7.13
N VAL A 347 -5.16 6.43 -6.38
CA VAL A 347 -6.14 7.39 -5.82
C VAL A 347 -5.47 8.37 -4.86
N SER A 348 -4.57 7.87 -4.01
CA SER A 348 -3.91 8.71 -3.01
C SER A 348 -2.91 9.68 -3.62
N ILE A 349 -2.07 9.24 -4.56
CA ILE A 349 -1.12 10.10 -5.26
C ILE A 349 -1.86 11.25 -5.92
N PHE A 350 -2.94 10.95 -6.64
CA PHE A 350 -3.72 11.97 -7.31
C PHE A 350 -4.36 12.95 -6.32
N SER A 351 -4.95 12.44 -5.23
CA SER A 351 -5.58 13.29 -4.22
C SER A 351 -4.60 14.25 -3.53
N TYR A 352 -3.37 13.81 -3.28
CA TYR A 352 -2.35 14.64 -2.63
C TYR A 352 -1.64 15.58 -3.61
N MET A 353 -1.34 15.12 -4.82
CA MET A 353 -0.63 15.94 -5.80
C MET A 353 -1.56 16.96 -6.45
N VAL A 354 -2.74 16.53 -6.91
CA VAL A 354 -3.69 17.42 -7.58
C VAL A 354 -4.58 18.17 -6.59
N GLY A 355 -5.03 17.51 -5.52
CA GLY A 355 -5.95 18.12 -4.56
C GLY A 355 -5.29 19.01 -3.51
N LYS A 356 -4.03 18.74 -3.17
CA LYS A 356 -3.30 19.46 -2.12
C LYS A 356 -2.02 20.14 -2.60
N SER A 357 -1.67 20.01 -3.88
CA SER A 357 -0.45 20.57 -4.46
C SER A 357 0.79 20.25 -3.61
N VAL A 358 0.94 19.00 -3.18
CA VAL A 358 2.04 18.58 -2.30
C VAL A 358 3.36 18.49 -3.09
N PRO A 359 4.42 19.20 -2.66
CA PRO A 359 5.69 19.22 -3.37
C PRO A 359 6.44 17.88 -3.24
N VAL A 360 7.14 17.50 -4.30
CA VAL A 360 7.80 16.19 -4.44
C VAL A 360 9.22 16.40 -4.95
N GLN A 361 10.23 15.88 -4.24
CA GLN A 361 11.62 15.96 -4.69
C GLN A 361 11.93 14.91 -5.76
N TRP A 362 11.58 15.21 -7.00
CA TRP A 362 11.68 14.28 -8.14
C TRP A 362 13.08 13.71 -8.38
N GLY A 363 14.15 14.47 -8.12
CA GLY A 363 15.51 13.97 -8.29
C GLY A 363 15.82 12.79 -7.35
N PHE A 364 15.43 12.89 -6.08
CA PHE A 364 15.65 11.84 -5.10
C PHE A 364 14.70 10.65 -5.32
N ILE A 365 13.42 10.92 -5.54
CA ILE A 365 12.44 9.86 -5.78
C ILE A 365 12.70 9.15 -7.10
N GLY A 366 13.21 9.85 -8.11
CA GLY A 366 13.60 9.25 -9.38
C GLY A 366 14.62 8.13 -9.19
N ILE A 367 15.67 8.34 -8.39
CA ILE A 367 16.65 7.28 -8.12
C ILE A 367 16.05 6.14 -7.29
N GLU A 368 15.18 6.46 -6.32
CA GLU A 368 14.47 5.44 -5.56
C GLU A 368 13.52 4.61 -6.44
N LEU A 369 12.83 5.21 -7.42
CA LEU A 369 11.97 4.50 -8.36
C LEU A 369 12.76 3.50 -9.21
N VAL A 370 13.99 3.84 -9.62
CA VAL A 370 14.90 2.90 -10.29
C VAL A 370 15.26 1.74 -9.35
N GLY A 371 15.59 2.04 -8.08
CA GLY A 371 15.86 1.01 -7.09
C GLY A 371 14.65 0.08 -6.86
N ILE A 372 13.46 0.65 -6.66
CA ILE A 372 12.19 -0.08 -6.56
C ILE A 372 11.98 -0.97 -7.77
N PHE A 373 12.23 -0.46 -8.99
CA PHE A 373 12.09 -1.25 -10.21
C PHE A 373 12.97 -2.49 -10.17
N VAL A 374 14.26 -2.33 -9.88
CA VAL A 374 15.23 -3.43 -9.78
C VAL A 374 14.78 -4.45 -8.73
N GLY A 375 14.49 -4.01 -7.51
CA GLY A 375 14.03 -4.88 -6.43
C GLY A 375 12.74 -5.62 -6.77
N SER A 376 11.76 -4.91 -7.33
CA SER A 376 10.44 -5.45 -7.69
C SER A 376 10.48 -6.40 -8.89
N MET A 377 11.53 -6.31 -9.73
CA MET A 377 11.76 -7.30 -10.77
C MET A 377 12.38 -8.60 -10.22
N ILE A 378 13.21 -8.50 -9.18
CA ILE A 378 13.90 -9.63 -8.56
C ILE A 378 12.96 -10.42 -7.62
N GLY A 379 12.11 -9.75 -6.85
CA GLY A 379 11.30 -10.40 -5.82
C GLY A 379 10.34 -11.51 -6.32
N PRO A 380 9.53 -11.32 -7.38
CA PRO A 380 8.65 -12.38 -7.89
C PRO A 380 9.43 -13.63 -8.34
N ARG A 381 10.63 -13.43 -8.90
CA ARG A 381 11.53 -14.49 -9.37
C ARG A 381 12.24 -15.22 -8.24
N THR A 382 12.54 -14.53 -7.14
CA THR A 382 13.20 -15.12 -5.97
C THR A 382 12.19 -15.79 -5.03
N SER A 383 11.00 -15.20 -4.85
CA SER A 383 9.94 -15.71 -3.97
C SER A 383 9.51 -17.15 -4.28
N LYS A 384 9.56 -17.58 -5.55
CA LYS A 384 9.18 -18.95 -5.94
C LYS A 384 10.15 -20.02 -5.45
N TYR A 385 11.39 -19.64 -5.11
CA TYR A 385 12.38 -20.55 -4.54
C TYR A 385 12.38 -20.55 -3.02
N ILE A 386 11.63 -19.64 -2.39
CA ILE A 386 11.52 -19.53 -0.94
C ILE A 386 10.29 -20.33 -0.50
N PRO A 387 10.43 -21.34 0.37
CA PRO A 387 9.27 -22.10 0.84
C PRO A 387 8.23 -21.21 1.53
N ASP A 388 6.94 -21.54 1.38
CA ASP A 388 5.81 -20.75 1.91
C ASP A 388 5.98 -20.39 3.40
N ILE A 389 6.48 -21.33 4.20
CA ILE A 389 6.70 -21.16 5.63
C ILE A 389 7.69 -20.04 5.95
N TRP A 390 8.75 -19.87 5.15
CA TRP A 390 9.77 -18.84 5.40
C TRP A 390 9.26 -17.46 5.02
N LEU A 391 8.48 -17.35 3.94
CA LEU A 391 7.78 -16.10 3.60
C LEU A 391 6.82 -15.69 4.72
N LYS A 392 6.07 -16.64 5.27
CA LYS A 392 5.16 -16.39 6.40
C LYS A 392 5.93 -15.98 7.67
N ARG A 393 7.02 -16.67 8.01
CA ARG A 393 7.87 -16.32 9.17
C ARG A 393 8.51 -14.94 9.05
N LEU A 394 8.96 -14.58 7.86
CA LEU A 394 9.50 -13.26 7.59
C LEU A 394 8.43 -12.17 7.83
N PHE A 395 7.20 -12.38 7.32
CA PHE A 395 6.09 -11.48 7.62
C PHE A 395 5.79 -11.41 9.14
N VAL A 396 5.80 -12.54 9.84
CA VAL A 396 5.57 -12.58 11.30
C VAL A 396 6.59 -11.71 12.03
N LEU A 397 7.89 -11.89 11.77
CA LEU A 397 8.95 -11.09 12.39
C LEU A 397 8.71 -9.59 12.17
N LEU A 398 8.35 -9.23 10.95
CA LEU A 398 8.07 -7.87 10.53
C LEU A 398 6.80 -7.30 11.21
N ALA A 399 5.74 -8.11 11.37
CA ALA A 399 4.54 -7.75 12.12
C ALA A 399 4.83 -7.56 13.61
N PHE A 400 5.68 -8.39 14.23
CA PHE A 400 6.11 -8.20 15.61
C PHE A 400 6.86 -6.88 15.80
N TYR A 401 7.81 -6.58 14.92
CA TYR A 401 8.54 -5.31 14.94
C TYR A 401 7.59 -4.11 14.85
N VAL A 402 6.68 -4.11 13.87
CA VAL A 402 5.71 -3.02 13.65
C VAL A 402 4.73 -2.91 14.83
N GLY A 403 4.21 -4.04 15.30
CA GLY A 403 3.26 -4.09 16.40
C GLY A 403 3.86 -3.53 17.69
N ILE A 404 5.05 -3.98 18.08
CA ILE A 404 5.76 -3.46 19.27
C ILE A 404 6.00 -1.95 19.14
N ARG A 405 6.46 -1.50 17.97
CA ARG A 405 6.71 -0.08 17.71
C ARG A 405 5.46 0.78 17.93
N TYR A 406 4.34 0.39 17.34
CA TYR A 406 3.12 1.18 17.43
C TYR A 406 2.43 1.09 18.79
N ILE A 407 2.51 -0.06 19.47
CA ILE A 407 2.06 -0.20 20.87
C ILE A 407 2.84 0.74 21.77
N THR A 408 4.16 0.70 21.72
CA THR A 408 4.99 1.52 22.61
C THR A 408 4.85 3.00 22.29
N LYS A 409 4.89 3.39 21.01
CA LYS A 409 4.64 4.78 20.61
C LYS A 409 3.23 5.26 21.01
N GLY A 410 2.24 4.40 20.91
CA GLY A 410 0.85 4.71 21.27
C GLY A 410 0.65 4.84 22.77
N PHE A 411 1.05 3.86 23.57
CA PHE A 411 0.79 3.85 25.01
C PHE A 411 1.86 4.57 25.83
N LEU A 412 3.14 4.34 25.53
CA LEU A 412 4.29 4.91 26.25
C LEU A 412 4.72 6.29 25.71
N GLY A 413 4.38 6.62 24.46
CA GLY A 413 4.75 7.88 23.82
C GLY A 413 6.12 7.88 23.12
N TYR A 414 6.89 6.81 23.24
CA TYR A 414 8.17 6.59 22.56
C TYR A 414 8.24 5.14 22.05
N SER A 415 9.09 4.85 21.07
CA SER A 415 9.29 3.49 20.57
C SER A 415 10.42 2.81 21.34
N ILE A 416 10.26 1.53 21.70
CA ILE A 416 11.36 0.72 22.28
C ILE A 416 12.16 -0.05 21.21
N VAL A 417 11.70 0.00 19.96
CA VAL A 417 12.39 -0.61 18.81
C VAL A 417 12.79 0.50 17.84
N PRO A 418 13.97 0.43 17.20
CA PRO A 418 14.44 1.47 16.29
C PRO A 418 13.44 1.76 15.17
N PRO A 419 13.31 3.01 14.72
CA PRO A 419 13.76 4.24 15.37
C PRO A 419 13.01 4.45 16.70
N PHE A 420 13.73 4.97 17.69
CA PHE A 420 13.21 5.20 19.04
C PHE A 420 12.27 6.43 19.10
#